data_AF-A0A3S0DBR7-F1
#
_entry.id   AF-A0A3S0DBR7-F1
#
_cell.length_a   1.000
_cell.length_b   1.000
_cell.length_c   1.000
_cell.angle_alpha   90.00
_cell.angle_beta   90.00
_cell.angle_gamma   90.00
#
_symmetry.space_group_name_H-M   'P 1'
#
loop_
_entity.id
_entity.type
_entity.pdbx_description
1 polymer ?
#
loop_
_entity_poly.entity_id
_entity_poly.type
_entity_poly.pdbx_seq_one_letter_code
_entity_poly.pdbx_strand_id
1 'polypeptide(L)'
;MYATQRFITPQCADCLMPYQDKQSQLWINADVYLTNHEFLCELLQADNSTADAKLILLAYIKYGANCLDYFSGYFSFVIYNPLDKSLFAAVDQFSNNPLYYSYEEGKQFICANEFSPFRKLSSQLTINEKHFLEITFDTFSLTETSYQEVFRLKGGHYLIVDQTGCQQHCYWELKKSKLPKMSRERYYQEFRNIFYNAVNSCLRNNGENCSQISGGMDSSSVSVQAAIIL
;
A
#
# COMPACT_ATOMS: atom_id res chain seq x y z
N MET A 1 1.42 -17.30 -15.79
CA MET A 1 0.44 -17.05 -14.72
C MET A 1 0.13 -15.57 -14.82
N TYR A 2 -1.06 -15.21 -15.31
CA TYR A 2 -1.40 -13.82 -15.54
C TYR A 2 -1.75 -13.18 -14.20
N ALA A 3 -1.00 -12.15 -13.79
CA ALA A 3 -1.41 -11.30 -12.69
C ALA A 3 -2.79 -10.72 -13.03
N THR A 4 -3.78 -10.93 -12.16
CA THR A 4 -5.15 -10.46 -12.41
C THR A 4 -5.17 -8.96 -12.17
N GLN A 5 -5.15 -8.16 -13.24
CA GLN A 5 -5.27 -6.71 -13.13
C GLN A 5 -6.71 -6.36 -12.74
N ARG A 6 -6.86 -5.56 -11.69
CA ARG A 6 -8.14 -5.02 -11.23
C ARG A 6 -8.14 -3.51 -11.46
N PHE A 7 -9.08 -3.03 -12.25
CA PHE A 7 -9.24 -1.61 -12.54
C PHE A 7 -10.34 -1.04 -11.64
N ILE A 8 -9.95 -0.56 -10.46
CA ILE A 8 -10.90 -0.02 -9.48
C ILE A 8 -11.30 1.42 -9.85
N THR A 9 -10.35 2.21 -10.35
CA THR A 9 -10.54 3.63 -10.67
C THR A 9 -10.45 3.91 -12.17
N PRO A 10 -11.08 4.99 -12.67
CA PRO A 10 -11.03 5.39 -14.08
C PRO A 10 -9.63 5.51 -14.64
N GLN A 11 -8.72 6.06 -13.84
CA GLN A 11 -7.35 6.36 -14.25
C GLN A 11 -6.50 5.10 -14.49
N CYS A 12 -6.87 3.95 -13.94
CA CYS A 12 -6.07 2.74 -14.04
C CYS A 12 -6.12 2.08 -15.43
N ALA A 13 -7.15 2.34 -16.24
CA ALA A 13 -7.33 1.67 -17.53
C ALA A 13 -6.12 1.84 -18.48
N ASP A 14 -5.45 3.00 -18.40
CA ASP A 14 -4.30 3.36 -19.24
C ASP A 14 -2.94 3.11 -18.57
N CYS A 15 -2.91 2.29 -17.51
CA CYS A 15 -1.70 1.95 -16.77
C CYS A 15 -1.64 0.45 -16.46
N LEU A 16 -1.26 -0.33 -17.48
CA LEU A 16 -0.98 -1.75 -17.32
C LEU A 16 0.31 -1.95 -16.50
N MET A 17 0.26 -2.90 -15.58
CA MET A 17 1.39 -3.30 -14.75
C MET A 17 2.13 -4.53 -15.34
N PRO A 18 3.47 -4.60 -15.25
CA PRO A 18 4.35 -3.52 -14.78
C PRO A 18 4.41 -2.37 -15.79
N TYR A 19 4.49 -1.14 -15.31
CA TYR A 19 4.60 0.07 -16.13
C TYR A 19 6.05 0.55 -16.17
N GLN A 20 6.55 0.92 -17.34
CA GLN A 20 7.86 1.57 -17.49
C GLN A 20 7.68 3.04 -17.85
N ASP A 21 8.30 3.93 -17.09
CA ASP A 21 8.42 5.32 -17.48
C ASP A 21 9.53 5.49 -18.53
N LYS A 22 9.22 6.12 -19.66
CA LYS A 22 10.14 6.25 -20.79
C LYS A 22 11.26 7.26 -20.54
N GLN A 23 11.05 8.23 -19.66
CA GLN A 23 12.05 9.28 -19.41
C GLN A 23 13.09 8.82 -18.39
N SER A 24 12.64 8.35 -17.22
CA SER A 24 13.49 7.88 -16.14
C SER A 24 13.99 6.44 -16.33
N GLN A 25 13.36 5.67 -17.23
CA GLN A 25 13.60 4.24 -17.43
C GLN A 25 13.25 3.35 -16.22
N LEU A 26 12.64 3.94 -15.18
CA LEU A 26 12.18 3.22 -14.00
C LEU A 26 10.95 2.38 -14.31
N TRP A 27 10.86 1.23 -13.66
CA TRP A 27 9.72 0.34 -13.72
C TRP A 27 8.94 0.42 -12.42
N ILE A 28 7.61 0.32 -12.49
CA ILE A 28 6.75 0.17 -11.33
C ILE A 28 5.80 -1.01 -11.51
N ASN A 29 5.62 -1.78 -10.44
CA ASN A 29 4.52 -2.72 -10.28
C ASN A 29 3.79 -2.38 -8.98
N ALA A 30 2.47 -2.22 -9.01
CA ALA A 30 1.72 -1.69 -7.88
C ALA A 30 0.32 -2.28 -7.76
N ASP A 31 -0.14 -2.44 -6.52
CA ASP A 31 -1.53 -2.61 -6.11
C ASP A 31 -1.90 -1.42 -5.23
N VAL A 32 -2.61 -0.45 -5.80
CA VAL A 32 -2.73 0.91 -5.23
C VAL A 32 -4.13 1.50 -5.41
N TYR A 33 -4.56 2.21 -4.37
CA TYR A 33 -5.67 3.16 -4.37
C TYR A 33 -5.29 4.37 -3.51
N LEU A 34 -5.07 5.53 -4.12
CA LEU A 34 -4.74 6.78 -3.43
C LEU A 34 -6.02 7.56 -3.11
N THR A 35 -6.30 7.77 -1.83
CA THR A 35 -7.46 8.55 -1.37
C THR A 35 -7.25 10.05 -1.52
N ASN A 36 -6.00 10.51 -1.61
CA ASN A 36 -5.62 11.91 -1.85
C ASN A 36 -5.12 12.16 -3.29
N HIS A 37 -5.71 11.47 -4.27
CA HIS A 37 -5.33 11.54 -5.67
C HIS A 37 -5.24 12.98 -6.23
N GLU A 38 -6.28 13.80 -6.05
CA GLU A 38 -6.32 15.17 -6.58
C GLU A 38 -5.18 16.04 -6.02
N PHE A 39 -4.89 15.90 -4.73
CA PHE A 39 -3.76 16.59 -4.09
C PHE A 39 -2.42 16.20 -4.74
N LEU A 40 -2.23 14.92 -5.07
CA LEU A 40 -1.00 14.46 -5.72
C LEU A 40 -0.90 14.94 -7.17
N CYS A 41 -2.01 14.99 -7.90
CA CYS A 41 -2.05 15.59 -9.23
C CYS A 41 -1.61 17.06 -9.18
N GLU A 42 -2.14 17.85 -8.24
CA GLU A 42 -1.73 19.24 -8.05
C GLU A 42 -0.25 19.37 -7.66
N LEU A 43 0.20 18.62 -6.65
CA LEU A 43 1.58 18.65 -6.14
C LEU A 43 2.63 18.30 -7.21
N LEU A 44 2.27 17.39 -8.11
CA LEU A 44 3.15 16.88 -9.16
C LEU A 44 2.93 17.56 -10.52
N GLN A 45 1.97 18.48 -10.61
CA GLN A 45 1.55 19.11 -11.87
C GLN A 45 1.15 18.09 -12.94
N ALA A 46 0.46 17.04 -12.51
CA ALA A 46 -0.05 15.97 -13.36
C ALA A 46 -1.55 16.15 -13.64
N ASP A 47 -2.04 15.55 -14.73
CA ASP A 47 -3.46 15.57 -15.07
C ASP A 47 -4.27 14.66 -14.13
N ASN A 48 -5.52 15.01 -13.83
CA ASN A 48 -6.43 14.21 -12.99
C ASN A 48 -6.80 12.83 -13.58
N SER A 49 -6.49 12.59 -14.85
CA SER A 49 -6.58 11.27 -15.49
C SER A 49 -5.36 10.38 -15.21
N THR A 50 -4.31 10.89 -14.57
CA THR A 50 -3.06 10.16 -14.33
C THR A 50 -3.27 9.02 -13.34
N ALA A 51 -2.97 7.78 -13.72
CA ALA A 51 -3.08 6.62 -12.82
C ALA A 51 -2.30 6.79 -11.51
N ASP A 52 -2.84 6.27 -10.41
CA ASP A 52 -2.22 6.32 -9.08
C ASP A 52 -0.78 5.76 -9.07
N ALA A 53 -0.54 4.67 -9.79
CA ALA A 53 0.81 4.10 -9.93
C ALA A 53 1.78 5.05 -10.64
N LYS A 54 1.32 5.81 -11.64
CA LYS A 54 2.15 6.84 -12.29
C LYS A 54 2.42 8.01 -11.34
N LEU A 55 1.43 8.42 -10.54
CA LEU A 55 1.63 9.45 -9.51
C LEU A 55 2.67 9.01 -8.47
N ILE A 56 2.64 7.75 -8.02
CA ILE A 56 3.68 7.18 -7.14
C ILE A 56 5.06 7.28 -7.80
N LEU A 57 5.17 6.86 -9.06
CA LEU A 57 6.45 6.87 -9.76
C LEU A 57 6.98 8.30 -9.96
N LEU A 58 6.12 9.25 -10.36
CA LEU A 58 6.46 10.67 -10.48
C LEU A 58 6.92 11.27 -9.14
N ALA A 59 6.20 10.97 -8.05
CA ALA A 59 6.59 11.42 -6.73
C ALA A 59 7.92 10.82 -6.27
N TYR A 60 8.17 9.53 -6.56
CA TYR A 60 9.46 8.90 -6.27
C TYR A 60 10.61 9.52 -7.06
N ILE A 61 10.41 9.81 -8.36
CA ILE A 61 11.40 10.51 -9.19
C ILE A 61 11.74 11.89 -8.58
N LYS A 62 10.75 12.60 -8.06
CA LYS A 62 10.91 13.97 -7.53
C LYS A 62 11.46 14.01 -6.10
N TYR A 63 11.05 13.09 -5.24
CA TYR A 63 11.29 13.16 -3.79
C TYR A 63 12.05 11.95 -3.22
N GLY A 64 12.37 10.95 -4.04
CA GLY A 64 12.94 9.68 -3.58
C GLY A 64 12.01 9.00 -2.57
N ALA A 65 12.59 8.35 -1.55
CA ALA A 65 11.83 7.66 -0.49
C ALA A 65 10.91 8.59 0.33
N ASN A 66 11.21 9.89 0.38
CA ASN A 66 10.37 10.88 1.07
C ASN A 66 9.02 11.10 0.36
N CYS A 67 8.81 10.52 -0.83
CA CYS A 67 7.52 10.56 -1.50
C CYS A 67 6.39 9.94 -0.65
N LEU A 68 6.72 8.98 0.22
CA LEU A 68 5.78 8.25 1.07
C LEU A 68 5.04 9.15 2.06
N ASP A 69 5.63 10.29 2.46
CA ASP A 69 5.01 11.25 3.37
C ASP A 69 3.79 11.96 2.74
N TYR A 70 3.68 11.93 1.42
CA TYR A 70 2.59 12.56 0.67
C TYR A 70 1.45 11.59 0.34
N PHE A 71 1.60 10.29 0.59
CA PHE A 71 0.61 9.31 0.16
C PHE A 71 -0.44 9.03 1.24
N SER A 72 -1.72 9.10 0.85
CA SER A 72 -2.84 8.60 1.65
C SER A 72 -3.61 7.57 0.82
N GLY A 73 -3.94 6.44 1.44
CA GLY A 73 -4.68 5.37 0.80
C GLY A 73 -4.09 3.99 1.09
N TYR A 74 -4.33 3.07 0.17
CA TYR A 74 -3.91 1.68 0.26
C TYR A 74 -2.89 1.43 -0.83
N PHE A 75 -1.71 0.94 -0.49
CA PHE A 75 -0.71 0.65 -1.50
C PHE A 75 0.27 -0.42 -1.07
N SER A 76 0.61 -1.26 -2.02
CA SER A 76 1.88 -1.98 -2.04
C SER A 76 2.47 -1.84 -3.44
N PHE A 77 3.73 -1.40 -3.52
CA PHE A 77 4.37 -1.20 -4.82
C PHE A 77 5.86 -1.49 -4.77
N VAL A 78 6.41 -1.66 -5.95
CA VAL A 78 7.82 -1.91 -6.19
C VAL A 78 8.25 -1.04 -7.37
N ILE A 79 9.31 -0.27 -7.19
CA ILE A 79 9.99 0.50 -8.23
C ILE A 79 11.35 -0.14 -8.47
N TYR A 80 11.65 -0.48 -9.72
CA TYR A 80 12.93 -1.06 -10.12
C TYR A 80 13.70 -0.11 -11.02
N ASN A 81 14.97 0.15 -10.67
CA ASN A 81 15.89 0.91 -11.49
C ASN A 81 16.87 -0.05 -12.20
N PRO A 82 16.76 -0.22 -13.53
CA PRO A 82 17.64 -1.11 -14.26
C PRO A 82 19.09 -0.60 -14.38
N LEU A 83 19.33 0.70 -14.18
CA LEU A 83 20.66 1.30 -14.37
C LEU A 83 21.63 0.93 -13.24
N ASP A 84 21.19 1.04 -11.99
CA ASP A 84 21.97 0.69 -10.80
C ASP A 84 21.58 -0.66 -10.19
N LYS A 85 20.55 -1.32 -10.76
CA LYS A 85 19.96 -2.58 -10.29
C LYS A 85 19.38 -2.47 -8.87
N SER A 86 18.92 -1.28 -8.49
CA SER A 86 18.24 -1.04 -7.22
C SER A 86 16.72 -1.27 -7.32
N LEU A 87 16.12 -1.63 -6.20
CA LEU A 87 14.69 -1.83 -6.04
C LEU A 87 14.23 -1.11 -4.78
N PHE A 88 13.15 -0.34 -4.91
CA PHE A 88 12.47 0.33 -3.81
C PHE A 88 11.07 -0.26 -3.69
N ALA A 89 10.74 -0.84 -2.55
CA ALA A 89 9.42 -1.41 -2.31
C ALA A 89 8.78 -0.80 -1.05
N ALA A 90 7.50 -0.46 -1.09
CA ALA A 90 6.84 0.15 0.05
C ALA A 90 5.41 -0.37 0.21
N VAL A 91 4.95 -0.34 1.46
CA VAL A 91 3.55 -0.59 1.82
C VAL A 91 2.98 0.61 2.57
N ASP A 92 1.66 0.76 2.53
CA ASP A 92 0.94 1.77 3.30
C ASP A 92 1.13 1.62 4.82
N GLN A 93 0.64 2.60 5.57
CA GLN A 93 0.83 2.74 7.01
C GLN A 93 0.41 1.48 7.80
N PHE A 94 -0.54 0.71 7.29
CA PHE A 94 -1.07 -0.49 7.93
C PHE A 94 -0.81 -1.78 7.15
N SER A 95 -0.13 -1.72 5.99
CA SER A 95 0.06 -2.88 5.10
C SER A 95 -1.28 -3.52 4.74
N ASN A 96 -2.25 -2.68 4.32
CA ASN A 96 -3.60 -3.13 3.94
C ASN A 96 -3.53 -4.12 2.78
N ASN A 97 -2.71 -3.81 1.78
CA ASN A 97 -2.25 -4.76 0.79
C ASN A 97 -0.90 -5.33 1.26
N PRO A 98 -0.83 -6.61 1.67
CA PRO A 98 0.43 -7.16 2.15
C PRO A 98 1.45 -7.21 1.02
N LEU A 99 2.71 -6.93 1.35
CA LEU A 99 3.85 -7.23 0.50
C LEU A 99 4.72 -8.25 1.24
N TYR A 100 4.80 -9.46 0.70
CA TYR A 100 5.72 -10.48 1.16
C TYR A 100 7.02 -10.37 0.37
N TYR A 101 8.13 -10.72 0.99
CA TYR A 101 9.43 -10.76 0.34
C TYR A 101 10.32 -11.88 0.87
N SER A 102 11.25 -12.31 0.03
CA SER A 102 12.32 -13.25 0.35
C SER A 102 13.61 -12.71 -0.26
N TYR A 103 14.69 -12.70 0.52
CA TYR A 103 15.96 -12.16 0.09
C TYR A 103 17.07 -13.19 0.33
N GLU A 104 17.70 -13.61 -0.75
CA GLU A 104 18.91 -14.43 -0.74
C GLU A 104 20.07 -13.58 -1.24
N GLU A 105 20.96 -13.17 -0.33
CA GLU A 105 22.10 -12.31 -0.64
C GLU A 105 22.94 -12.87 -1.79
N GLY A 106 23.26 -12.00 -2.76
CA GLY A 106 24.04 -12.35 -3.95
C GLY A 106 23.32 -13.27 -4.95
N LYS A 107 22.07 -13.66 -4.71
CA LYS A 107 21.31 -14.57 -5.57
C LYS A 107 20.04 -13.95 -6.12
N GLN A 108 19.07 -13.63 -5.25
CA GLN A 108 17.76 -13.19 -5.70
C GLN A 108 16.99 -12.43 -4.62
N PHE A 109 16.13 -11.54 -5.09
CA PHE A 109 15.07 -10.92 -4.30
C PHE A 109 13.73 -11.25 -4.96
N ILE A 110 12.79 -11.76 -4.18
CA ILE A 110 11.43 -12.09 -4.63
C ILE A 110 10.47 -11.29 -3.77
N CYS A 111 9.48 -10.65 -4.38
CA CYS A 111 8.39 -10.01 -3.66
C CYS A 111 7.04 -10.23 -4.37
N ALA A 112 5.98 -10.37 -3.58
CA ALA A 112 4.62 -10.53 -4.08
C ALA A 112 3.60 -10.22 -2.99
N ASN A 113 2.35 -9.95 -3.38
CA ASN A 113 1.21 -9.81 -2.45
C ASN A 113 0.53 -11.15 -2.13
N GLU A 114 1.05 -12.26 -2.66
CA GLU A 114 0.57 -13.62 -2.41
C GLU A 114 1.73 -14.63 -2.35
N PHE A 115 1.48 -15.83 -1.83
CA PHE A 115 2.52 -16.84 -1.63
C PHE A 115 2.89 -17.65 -2.88
N SER A 116 2.07 -17.61 -3.94
CA SER A 116 2.23 -18.46 -5.12
C SER A 116 3.59 -18.28 -5.85
N PRO A 117 4.15 -17.05 -5.97
CA PRO A 117 5.44 -16.84 -6.63
C PRO A 117 6.61 -17.43 -5.85
N PHE A 118 6.60 -17.37 -4.52
CA PHE A 118 7.65 -17.93 -3.69
C PHE A 118 7.77 -19.44 -3.89
N ARG A 119 6.64 -20.16 -3.96
CA ARG A 119 6.64 -21.61 -4.21
C ARG A 119 7.30 -22.03 -5.53
N LYS A 120 7.42 -21.09 -6.49
CA LYS A 120 7.97 -21.35 -7.82
C LYS A 120 9.41 -20.86 -7.97
N LEU A 121 9.77 -19.78 -7.28
CA LEU A 121 11.01 -19.04 -7.49
C LEU A 121 12.02 -19.22 -6.35
N SER A 122 11.54 -19.47 -5.13
CA SER A 122 12.42 -19.67 -3.98
C SER A 122 13.22 -20.96 -4.15
N SER A 123 14.52 -20.89 -3.85
CA SER A 123 15.38 -22.08 -3.86
C SER A 123 15.08 -23.03 -2.71
N GLN A 124 14.57 -22.49 -1.60
CA GLN A 124 14.17 -23.20 -0.39
C GLN A 124 12.93 -22.54 0.20
N LEU A 125 12.00 -23.35 0.68
CA LEU A 125 10.86 -22.92 1.50
C LEU A 125 10.62 -23.94 2.61
N THR A 126 10.98 -23.54 3.82
CA THR A 126 10.84 -24.35 5.02
C THR A 126 9.62 -23.88 5.81
N ILE A 127 8.84 -24.81 6.34
CA ILE A 127 7.70 -24.49 7.19
C ILE A 127 8.21 -23.82 8.47
N ASN A 128 7.60 -22.68 8.82
CA ASN A 128 7.84 -21.99 10.08
C ASN A 128 6.87 -22.52 11.15
N GLU A 129 7.24 -23.60 11.84
CA GLU A 129 6.41 -24.21 12.89
C GLU A 129 6.10 -23.23 14.04
N LYS A 130 7.03 -22.34 14.37
CA LYS A 130 6.84 -21.28 15.38
C LYS A 130 5.66 -20.38 15.02
N HIS A 131 5.52 -20.00 13.75
CA HIS A 131 4.41 -19.17 13.30
C HIS A 131 3.05 -19.85 13.51
N PHE A 132 2.95 -21.16 13.33
CA PHE A 132 1.71 -21.91 13.59
C PHE A 132 1.35 -21.93 15.08
N LEU A 133 2.35 -22.03 15.96
CA LEU A 133 2.13 -21.92 17.40
C LEU A 133 1.65 -20.51 17.77
N GLU A 134 2.28 -19.46 17.22
CA GLU A 134 1.88 -18.07 17.51
C GLU A 134 0.45 -17.78 17.06
N ILE A 135 0.02 -18.29 15.89
CA ILE A 135 -1.38 -18.19 15.42
C ILE A 135 -2.33 -18.86 16.43
N THR A 136 -1.96 -20.03 16.93
CA THR A 136 -2.79 -20.79 17.89
C THR A 136 -2.99 -20.04 19.20
N PHE A 137 -1.99 -19.25 19.61
CA PHE A 137 -2.03 -18.47 20.85
C PHE A 137 -2.41 -16.99 20.66
N ASP A 138 -2.81 -16.58 19.45
CA ASP A 138 -3.12 -15.18 19.10
C ASP A 138 -1.97 -14.19 19.42
N THR A 139 -0.74 -14.64 19.19
CA THR A 139 0.52 -13.90 19.45
C THR A 139 1.34 -13.69 18.19
N PHE A 140 0.71 -13.79 17.02
CA PHE A 140 1.36 -13.82 15.71
C PHE A 140 2.26 -12.61 15.45
N SER A 141 3.46 -12.90 14.94
CA SER A 141 4.36 -11.89 14.41
C SER A 141 3.73 -11.14 13.23
N LEU A 142 3.95 -9.82 13.18
CA LEU A 142 3.51 -8.97 12.06
C LEU A 142 4.42 -9.10 10.83
N THR A 143 5.57 -9.77 10.96
CA THR A 143 6.61 -9.85 9.92
C THR A 143 6.99 -11.27 9.53
N GLU A 144 6.82 -12.27 10.42
CA GLU A 144 7.04 -13.67 10.05
C GLU A 144 5.82 -14.23 9.29
N THR A 145 6.05 -15.25 8.48
CA THR A 145 5.00 -15.98 7.77
C THR A 145 5.07 -17.47 8.06
N SER A 146 4.18 -18.26 7.46
CA SER A 146 4.22 -19.73 7.50
C SER A 146 5.47 -20.33 6.87
N TYR A 147 6.30 -19.54 6.19
CA TYR A 147 7.60 -19.95 5.66
C TYR A 147 8.73 -19.19 6.36
N GLN A 148 9.83 -19.88 6.67
CA GLN A 148 10.97 -19.29 7.39
C GLN A 148 11.70 -18.23 6.55
N GLU A 149 11.71 -18.41 5.22
CA GLU A 149 12.45 -17.60 4.27
C GLU A 149 11.61 -16.46 3.66
N VAL A 150 10.31 -16.39 4.00
CA VAL A 150 9.38 -15.37 3.49
C VAL A 150 8.91 -14.49 4.64
N PHE A 151 9.11 -13.19 4.48
CA PHE A 151 8.76 -12.18 5.46
C PHE A 151 7.64 -11.29 4.90
N ARG A 152 6.80 -10.77 5.79
CA ARG A 152 5.84 -9.71 5.48
C ARG A 152 6.47 -8.35 5.80
N LEU A 153 6.44 -7.44 4.84
CA LEU A 153 6.85 -6.05 5.07
C LEU A 153 5.86 -5.38 6.03
N LYS A 154 6.38 -4.88 7.15
CA LYS A 154 5.60 -4.21 8.20
C LYS A 154 4.95 -2.94 7.65
N GLY A 155 3.72 -2.65 8.09
CA GLY A 155 3.04 -1.38 7.74
C GLY A 155 3.88 -0.16 8.12
N GLY A 156 3.83 0.87 7.27
CA GLY A 156 4.63 2.09 7.45
C GLY A 156 6.13 1.89 7.19
N HIS A 157 6.52 0.81 6.50
CA HIS A 157 7.91 0.53 6.14
C HIS A 157 8.10 0.43 4.62
N TYR A 158 9.34 0.62 4.21
CA TYR A 158 9.83 0.36 2.86
C TYR A 158 11.14 -0.43 2.88
N LEU A 159 11.47 -1.04 1.75
CA LEU A 159 12.71 -1.75 1.49
C LEU A 159 13.51 -1.02 0.41
N ILE A 160 14.82 -0.94 0.61
CA ILE A 160 15.80 -0.64 -0.44
C ILE A 160 16.61 -1.92 -0.65
N VAL A 161 16.62 -2.42 -1.87
CA VAL A 161 17.41 -3.58 -2.26
C VAL A 161 18.38 -3.16 -3.36
N ASP A 162 19.66 -3.27 -3.09
CA ASP A 162 20.72 -2.91 -4.03
C ASP A 162 21.95 -3.80 -3.83
N GLN A 163 23.11 -3.36 -4.32
CA GLN A 163 24.38 -4.10 -4.21
C GLN A 163 24.89 -4.23 -2.77
N THR A 164 24.39 -3.41 -1.84
CA THR A 164 24.77 -3.40 -0.42
C THR A 164 23.93 -4.34 0.43
N GLY A 165 22.77 -4.79 -0.08
CA GLY A 165 21.89 -5.67 0.66
C GLY A 165 20.41 -5.35 0.49
N CYS A 166 19.61 -5.85 1.42
CA CYS A 166 18.20 -5.50 1.61
C CYS A 166 18.05 -4.75 2.94
N GLN A 167 17.69 -3.47 2.86
CA GLN A 167 17.57 -2.58 4.01
C GLN A 167 16.10 -2.21 4.23
N GLN A 168 15.62 -2.34 5.46
CA GLN A 168 14.27 -1.97 5.84
C GLN A 168 14.26 -0.65 6.61
N HIS A 169 13.36 0.25 6.24
CA HIS A 169 13.23 1.56 6.85
C HIS A 169 11.78 1.83 7.25
N CYS A 170 11.60 2.50 8.39
CA CYS A 170 10.29 2.98 8.84
C CYS A 170 10.12 4.43 8.38
N TYR A 171 9.06 4.70 7.61
CA TYR A 171 8.68 6.08 7.24
C TYR A 171 7.50 6.58 8.07
N TRP A 172 6.68 5.67 8.60
CA TRP A 172 5.49 6.02 9.38
C TRP A 172 5.32 5.10 10.58
N GLU A 173 4.99 5.70 11.74
CA GLU A 173 4.59 4.99 12.94
C GLU A 173 3.46 5.75 13.64
N LEU A 174 2.51 5.02 14.20
CA LEU A 174 1.43 5.60 14.99
C LEU A 174 1.99 6.22 16.28
N LYS A 175 2.09 7.55 16.29
CA LYS A 175 2.52 8.30 17.48
C LYS A 175 1.34 8.49 18.42
N LYS A 176 1.53 8.14 19.70
CA LYS A 176 0.57 8.52 20.75
C LYS A 176 0.56 10.04 20.88
N SER A 177 -0.53 10.67 20.47
CA SER A 177 -0.76 12.10 20.63
C SER A 177 -1.83 12.35 21.70
N LYS A 178 -1.72 13.49 22.40
CA LYS A 178 -2.82 13.96 23.25
C LYS A 178 -3.84 14.64 22.37
N LEU A 179 -5.12 14.31 22.56
CA LEU A 179 -6.18 15.04 21.90
C LEU A 179 -6.15 16.51 22.35
N PRO A 180 -6.31 17.47 21.43
CA PRO A 180 -6.37 18.88 21.77
C PRO A 180 -7.62 19.16 22.61
N LYS A 181 -7.48 19.96 23.68
CA LYS A 181 -8.61 20.30 24.55
C LYS A 181 -9.60 21.20 23.78
N MET A 182 -10.80 20.69 23.53
CA MET A 182 -11.88 21.41 22.89
C MET A 182 -13.24 21.10 23.56
N SER A 183 -14.28 21.85 23.19
CA SER A 183 -15.64 21.58 23.67
C SER A 183 -16.18 20.27 23.08
N ARG A 184 -17.13 19.66 23.77
CA ARG A 184 -17.83 18.45 23.29
C ARG A 184 -18.42 18.66 21.88
N GLU A 185 -19.04 19.81 21.65
CA GLU A 185 -19.63 20.16 20.36
C GLU A 185 -18.58 20.22 19.25
N ARG A 186 -17.40 20.78 19.56
CA ARG A 186 -16.31 20.85 18.59
C ARG A 186 -15.78 19.46 18.25
N TYR A 187 -15.64 18.56 19.23
CA TYR A 187 -15.26 17.17 18.95
C TYR A 187 -16.21 16.48 17.99
N TYR A 188 -17.53 16.68 18.13
CA TYR A 188 -18.51 16.10 17.22
C TYR A 188 -18.38 16.64 15.80
N GLN A 189 -18.17 17.95 15.65
CA GLN A 189 -17.96 18.57 14.35
C GLN A 189 -16.68 18.04 13.68
N GLU A 190 -15.57 18.00 14.40
CA GLU A 190 -14.30 17.48 13.87
C GLU A 190 -14.42 16.01 13.47
N PHE A 191 -15.03 15.17 14.32
CA PHE A 191 -15.26 13.77 13.99
C PHE A 191 -16.11 13.62 12.73
N ARG A 192 -17.23 14.34 12.62
CA ARG A 192 -18.10 14.28 11.44
C ARG A 192 -17.37 14.72 10.17
N ASN A 193 -16.55 15.75 10.24
CA ASN A 193 -15.76 16.23 9.10
C ASN A 193 -14.74 15.17 8.67
N ILE A 194 -13.98 14.61 9.62
CA ILE A 194 -13.00 13.55 9.34
C ILE A 194 -13.69 12.31 8.77
N PHE A 195 -14.82 11.90 9.36
CA PHE A 195 -15.58 10.74 8.92
C PHE A 195 -16.16 10.93 7.52
N TYR A 196 -16.76 12.10 7.24
CA TYR A 196 -17.23 12.47 5.91
C TYR A 196 -16.11 12.40 4.88
N ASN A 197 -14.96 13.02 5.16
CA ASN A 197 -13.82 13.04 4.25
C ASN A 197 -13.26 11.64 4.01
N ALA A 198 -13.13 10.83 5.06
CA ALA A 198 -12.66 9.45 4.96
C ALA A 198 -13.57 8.62 4.05
N VAL A 199 -14.89 8.68 4.25
CA VAL A 199 -15.86 7.95 3.42
C VAL A 199 -15.83 8.48 1.99
N ASN A 200 -15.91 9.80 1.78
CA ASN A 200 -15.91 10.44 0.47
C ASN A 200 -14.68 10.03 -0.35
N SER A 201 -13.50 10.01 0.27
CA SER A 201 -12.24 9.67 -0.39
C SER A 201 -12.15 8.22 -0.89
N CYS A 202 -13.02 7.33 -0.38
CA CYS A 202 -13.10 5.92 -0.78
C CYS A 202 -14.20 5.64 -1.83
N LEU A 203 -14.93 6.66 -2.30
CA LEU A 203 -16.02 6.48 -3.27
C LEU A 203 -15.59 6.65 -4.73
N ARG A 204 -14.33 7.04 -4.99
CA ARG A 204 -13.77 7.13 -6.35
C ARG A 204 -13.69 5.72 -6.95
N ASN A 205 -14.52 5.41 -7.93
CA ASN A 205 -14.53 4.12 -8.63
C ASN A 205 -14.98 4.27 -10.10
N ASN A 206 -14.91 3.17 -10.86
CA ASN A 206 -15.36 3.08 -12.25
C ASN A 206 -16.80 2.54 -12.46
N GLY A 207 -17.49 2.16 -11.40
CA GLY A 207 -18.74 1.40 -11.47
C GLY A 207 -19.70 1.73 -10.34
N GLU A 208 -20.42 0.74 -9.84
CA GLU A 208 -21.32 0.94 -8.70
C GLU A 208 -20.55 0.79 -7.39
N ASN A 209 -20.86 1.67 -6.42
CA ASN A 209 -20.38 1.51 -5.06
C ASN A 209 -21.22 0.45 -4.34
N CYS A 210 -20.56 -0.55 -3.76
CA CYS A 210 -21.19 -1.59 -2.96
C CYS A 210 -20.76 -1.45 -1.50
N SER A 211 -21.65 -1.81 -0.56
CA SER A 211 -21.37 -1.78 0.87
C SER A 211 -21.72 -3.10 1.53
N GLN A 212 -20.87 -3.56 2.45
CA GLN A 212 -21.16 -4.72 3.30
C GLN A 212 -21.78 -4.24 4.61
N ILE A 213 -23.03 -4.66 4.87
CA ILE A 213 -23.80 -4.24 6.04
C ILE A 213 -23.95 -5.44 6.98
N SER A 214 -23.29 -5.37 8.14
CA SER A 214 -23.42 -6.41 9.18
C SER A 214 -24.59 -6.17 10.14
N GLY A 215 -25.23 -5.00 10.06
CA GLY A 215 -26.21 -4.50 11.03
C GLY A 215 -25.59 -3.85 12.27
N GLY A 216 -24.25 -3.82 12.37
CA GLY A 216 -23.52 -3.11 13.42
C GLY A 216 -23.51 -1.59 13.20
N MET A 217 -23.18 -0.84 14.27
CA MET A 217 -23.12 0.62 14.24
C MET A 217 -22.09 1.13 13.21
N ASP A 218 -20.92 0.50 13.12
CA ASP A 218 -19.82 0.97 12.28
C ASP A 218 -20.13 0.82 10.80
N SER A 219 -20.46 -0.40 10.36
CA SER A 219 -20.80 -0.66 8.96
C SER A 219 -22.00 0.19 8.52
N SER A 220 -23.04 0.29 9.37
CA SER A 220 -24.23 1.07 9.06
C SER A 220 -23.91 2.57 8.95
N SER A 221 -23.03 3.10 9.79
CA SER A 221 -22.61 4.50 9.73
C SER A 221 -21.86 4.80 8.43
N VAL A 222 -20.96 3.91 8.01
CA VAL A 222 -20.22 4.05 6.74
C VAL A 222 -21.19 3.97 5.54
N SER A 223 -22.08 2.98 5.52
CA SER A 223 -23.05 2.81 4.44
C SER A 223 -24.00 4.01 4.30
N VAL A 224 -24.54 4.51 5.42
CA VAL A 224 -25.43 5.68 5.41
C VAL A 224 -24.67 6.93 4.97
N GLN A 225 -23.44 7.13 5.47
CA GLN A 225 -22.64 8.29 5.07
C GLN A 225 -22.30 8.26 3.57
N ALA A 226 -21.96 7.09 3.03
CA ALA A 226 -21.72 6.90 1.60
C ALA A 226 -22.98 7.21 0.77
N ALA A 227 -24.15 6.72 1.21
CA ALA A 227 -25.42 6.97 0.54
C ALA A 227 -25.87 8.44 0.57
N ILE A 228 -25.38 9.24 1.52
CA ILE A 228 -25.63 10.69 1.57
C ILE A 228 -24.72 11.46 0.59
N ILE A 229 -23.54 10.91 0.29
CA ILE A 229 -22.54 11.57 -0.58
C ILE A 229 -22.86 11.32 -2.06
N LEU A 230 -23.29 10.11 -2.39
CA LEU A 230 -23.66 9.68 -3.74
C LEU A 230 -25.01 10.27 -4.18
#